data_AF-A0A946HNX4-F1
#
_entry.id   AF-A0A946HNX4-F1
#
_cell.length_a   1.000
_cell.length_b   1.000
_cell.length_c   1.000
_cell.angle_alpha   90.00
_cell.angle_beta   90.00
_cell.angle_gamma   90.00
#
_symmetry.space_group_name_H-M   'P 1'
#
loop_
_entity.id
_entity.type
_entity.pdbx_description
1 polymer ?
#
loop_
_entity_poly.entity_id
_entity_poly.type
_entity_poly.pdbx_seq_one_letter_code
_entity_poly.pdbx_strand_id
1 'polypeptide(L)'
;MPGACLRFISALCLSIFMLAGVADLGLAQDTEIAPDYVEWRSVSERTERLIERGRASKGVLERRRQTLAEWRAQFSSAREENKSRITTLRSQLATLGPVTETGSDPIEITRRRAELNMKISVLVVPGLTAQEAYNHADGLIQEIDAMIRTQQTDRLFALSPSPLNPEMWQATSAVILQSF
;
A
#
# COMPACT_ATOMS: atom_id res chain seq x y z
N MET A 1 21.38 -43.86 -52.32
CA MET A 1 20.05 -43.53 -51.79
C MET A 1 20.15 -43.08 -50.32
N PRO A 2 20.47 -41.81 -50.02
CA PRO A 2 20.65 -41.34 -48.63
C PRO A 2 19.64 -40.26 -48.19
N GLY A 3 18.59 -39.99 -48.98
CA GLY A 3 17.65 -38.88 -48.74
C GLY A 3 16.42 -39.22 -47.88
N ALA A 4 16.21 -40.50 -47.55
CA ALA A 4 15.04 -40.95 -46.78
C ALA A 4 15.28 -40.93 -45.26
N CYS A 5 16.49 -41.19 -44.80
CA CYS A 5 16.81 -41.29 -43.37
C CYS A 5 16.79 -39.93 -42.65
N LEU A 6 17.19 -38.85 -43.35
CA LEU A 6 17.24 -37.49 -42.78
C LEU A 6 15.85 -36.87 -42.60
N ARG A 7 14.86 -37.30 -43.41
CA ARG A 7 13.48 -36.79 -43.33
C ARG A 7 12.69 -37.38 -42.16
N PHE A 8 12.99 -38.62 -41.76
CA PHE A 8 12.33 -39.26 -40.61
C PHE A 8 12.82 -38.70 -39.27
N ILE A 9 14.07 -38.24 -39.17
CA ILE A 9 14.62 -37.62 -37.95
C ILE A 9 14.05 -36.20 -37.79
N SER A 10 13.86 -35.45 -38.88
CA SER A 10 13.27 -34.10 -38.85
C SER A 10 11.79 -34.08 -38.46
N ALA A 11 11.03 -35.14 -38.78
CA ALA A 11 9.60 -35.23 -38.45
C ALA A 11 9.35 -35.67 -36.99
N LEU A 12 10.32 -36.36 -36.35
CA LEU A 12 10.21 -36.80 -34.97
C LEU A 12 10.50 -35.67 -33.96
N CYS A 13 11.35 -34.70 -34.32
CA CYS A 13 11.66 -33.56 -33.44
C CYS A 13 10.60 -32.44 -33.46
N LEU A 14 9.79 -32.35 -34.51
CA LEU A 14 8.72 -31.34 -34.62
C LEU A 14 7.40 -31.77 -33.96
N SER A 15 7.24 -33.05 -33.62
CA SER A 15 6.05 -33.54 -32.91
C SER A 15 6.22 -33.62 -31.39
N ILE A 16 7.44 -33.53 -30.88
CA ILE A 16 7.74 -33.41 -29.42
C ILE A 16 7.62 -31.95 -28.94
N PHE A 17 7.65 -30.96 -29.84
CA PHE A 17 7.54 -29.55 -29.49
C PHE A 17 6.08 -29.08 -29.28
N MET A 18 5.08 -29.93 -29.57
CA MET A 18 3.65 -29.61 -29.47
C MET A 18 2.93 -30.38 -28.35
N LEU A 19 3.68 -30.82 -27.33
CA LEU A 19 3.14 -31.32 -26.06
C LEU A 19 3.90 -30.73 -24.86
N ALA A 20 4.44 -29.52 -25.03
CA ALA A 20 4.92 -28.67 -23.94
C ALA A 20 3.97 -27.47 -23.79
N GLY A 21 2.66 -27.76 -23.70
CA GLY A 21 1.76 -26.91 -22.96
C GLY A 21 2.19 -26.97 -21.50
N VAL A 22 3.23 -26.21 -21.16
CA VAL A 22 3.55 -25.89 -19.78
C VAL A 22 2.28 -25.28 -19.21
N ALA A 23 1.59 -26.07 -18.41
CA ALA A 23 0.65 -25.57 -17.45
C ALA A 23 1.38 -24.43 -16.74
N ASP A 24 0.90 -23.21 -16.94
CA ASP A 24 1.08 -22.11 -16.01
C ASP A 24 0.38 -22.58 -14.73
N LEU A 25 1.05 -23.48 -14.00
CA LEU A 25 0.82 -23.66 -12.59
C LEU A 25 1.30 -22.35 -11.99
N GLY A 26 0.39 -21.38 -11.99
CA GLY A 26 0.37 -20.31 -11.03
C GLY A 26 0.36 -20.95 -9.64
N LEU A 27 1.54 -21.38 -9.20
CA LEU A 27 1.89 -21.35 -7.81
C LEU A 27 1.79 -19.87 -7.45
N ALA A 28 0.57 -19.46 -7.06
CA ALA A 28 0.43 -18.42 -6.06
C ALA A 28 1.35 -18.88 -4.94
N GLN A 29 2.57 -18.34 -4.95
CA GLN A 29 3.42 -18.45 -3.80
C GLN A 29 2.61 -17.73 -2.72
N ASP A 30 2.03 -18.48 -1.80
CA ASP A 30 1.69 -18.02 -0.45
C ASP A 30 3.00 -17.64 0.28
N THR A 31 3.82 -16.83 -0.38
CA THR A 31 4.74 -15.96 0.32
C THR A 31 3.81 -14.89 0.84
N GLU A 32 3.55 -14.94 2.15
CA GLU A 32 3.14 -13.77 2.88
C GLU A 32 4.19 -12.68 2.61
N ILE A 33 3.95 -11.85 1.59
CA ILE A 33 4.85 -10.76 1.24
C ILE A 33 4.59 -9.68 2.30
N ALA A 34 5.29 -9.81 3.43
CA ALA A 34 5.38 -8.74 4.40
C ALA A 34 5.87 -7.47 3.70
N PRO A 35 5.32 -6.29 4.03
CA PRO A 35 5.77 -5.04 3.44
C PRO A 35 7.28 -4.85 3.60
N ASP A 36 7.95 -4.34 2.56
CA ASP A 36 9.37 -4.00 2.65
C ASP A 36 9.54 -2.72 3.46
N TYR A 37 9.81 -2.86 4.76
CA TYR A 37 9.99 -1.74 5.68
C TYR A 37 11.28 -0.94 5.42
N VAL A 38 12.26 -1.50 4.70
CA VAL A 38 13.48 -0.79 4.32
C VAL A 38 13.17 0.17 3.17
N GLU A 39 12.47 -0.31 2.13
CA GLU A 39 12.02 0.56 1.05
C GLU A 39 10.97 1.57 1.55
N TRP A 40 10.08 1.17 2.47
CA TRP A 40 9.15 2.09 3.10
C TRP A 40 9.87 3.29 3.73
N ARG A 41 10.90 3.04 4.54
CA ARG A 41 11.71 4.11 5.16
C ARG A 41 12.31 5.04 4.10
N SER A 42 12.86 4.48 3.03
CA SER A 42 13.39 5.27 1.92
C SER A 42 12.32 6.14 1.24
N VAL A 43 11.10 5.60 1.04
CA VAL A 43 9.98 6.32 0.44
C VAL A 43 9.47 7.43 1.36
N SER A 44 9.26 7.14 2.65
CA SER A 44 8.75 8.11 3.62
C SER A 44 9.72 9.26 3.82
N GLU A 45 11.01 9.00 4.05
CA GLU A 45 12.03 10.04 4.22
C GLU A 45 12.19 10.93 2.98
N ARG A 46 12.11 10.35 1.77
CA ARG A 46 12.13 11.13 0.53
C ARG A 46 10.91 12.04 0.41
N THR A 47 9.79 11.62 0.97
CA THR A 47 8.52 12.36 0.94
C THR A 47 8.52 13.47 1.96
N GLU A 48 8.96 13.20 3.18
CA GLU A 48 9.16 14.20 4.24
C GLU A 48 10.07 15.34 3.74
N ARG A 49 11.23 15.01 3.18
CA ARG A 49 12.13 16.03 2.58
C ARG A 49 11.48 16.81 1.44
N LEU A 50 10.57 16.20 0.69
CA LEU A 50 9.84 16.89 -0.39
C LEU A 50 8.82 17.87 0.19
N ILE A 51 8.11 17.47 1.25
CA ILE A 51 7.14 18.29 1.97
C ILE A 51 7.85 19.47 2.65
N GLU A 52 8.93 19.21 3.39
CA GLU A 52 9.76 20.21 4.07
C GLU A 52 10.25 21.32 3.13
N ARG A 53 10.66 20.94 1.91
CA ARG A 53 11.12 21.91 0.90
C ARG A 53 10.01 22.83 0.41
N GLY A 54 8.74 22.41 0.51
CA GLY A 54 7.57 23.18 0.07
C GLY A 54 7.49 23.47 -1.44
N ARG A 55 8.45 22.99 -2.23
CA ARG A 55 8.66 23.36 -3.64
C ARG A 55 8.57 22.13 -4.54
N ALA A 56 7.36 21.62 -4.71
CA ALA A 56 7.05 20.55 -5.67
C ALA A 56 5.88 20.96 -6.55
N SER A 57 5.92 20.60 -7.83
CA SER A 57 4.78 20.82 -8.72
C SER A 57 3.61 19.91 -8.34
N LYS A 58 2.38 20.35 -8.60
CA LYS A 58 1.17 19.52 -8.37
C LYS A 58 1.32 18.10 -8.94
N GLY A 59 1.82 17.95 -10.16
CA GLY A 59 1.99 16.62 -10.77
C GLY A 59 2.97 15.71 -10.02
N VAL A 60 4.01 16.28 -9.37
CA VAL A 60 4.93 15.52 -8.51
C VAL A 60 4.22 15.12 -7.21
N LEU A 61 3.46 16.03 -6.60
CA LEU A 61 2.70 15.77 -5.38
C LEU A 61 1.66 14.66 -5.58
N GLU A 62 0.89 14.71 -6.67
CA GLU A 62 -0.12 13.69 -7.01
C GLU A 62 0.50 12.31 -7.23
N ARG A 63 1.64 12.23 -7.94
CA ARG A 63 2.36 10.97 -8.09
C ARG A 63 2.84 10.44 -6.75
N ARG A 64 3.35 11.31 -5.88
CA ARG A 64 3.81 10.88 -4.55
C ARG A 64 2.66 10.38 -3.69
N ARG A 65 1.51 11.07 -3.73
CA ARG A 65 0.27 10.66 -3.07
C ARG A 65 -0.16 9.27 -3.50
N GLN A 66 -0.11 8.97 -4.80
CA GLN A 66 -0.43 7.65 -5.34
C GLN A 66 0.51 6.57 -4.79
N THR A 67 1.83 6.82 -4.79
CA THR A 67 2.80 5.89 -4.19
C THR A 67 2.53 5.64 -2.71
N LEU A 68 2.23 6.67 -1.92
CA LEU A 68 1.88 6.49 -0.51
C LEU A 68 0.57 5.71 -0.32
N ALA A 69 -0.41 5.90 -1.20
CA ALA A 69 -1.67 5.16 -1.14
C ALA A 69 -1.46 3.65 -1.39
N GLU A 70 -0.55 3.30 -2.30
CA GLU A 70 -0.13 1.91 -2.55
C GLU A 70 0.53 1.28 -1.31
N TRP A 71 1.45 2.01 -0.66
CA TRP A 71 2.06 1.59 0.60
C TRP A 71 1.02 1.44 1.72
N ARG A 72 0.12 2.41 1.88
CA ARG A 72 -0.95 2.37 2.87
C ARG A 72 -1.85 1.14 2.67
N ALA A 73 -2.12 0.76 1.43
CA ALA A 73 -2.87 -0.45 1.11
C ALA A 73 -2.12 -1.72 1.56
N GLN A 74 -0.81 -1.81 1.30
CA GLN A 74 0.03 -2.93 1.75
C GLN A 74 0.02 -3.06 3.29
N PHE A 75 0.22 -1.96 4.02
CA PHE A 75 0.17 -1.97 5.50
C PHE A 75 -1.22 -2.33 6.02
N SER A 76 -2.28 -1.90 5.34
CA SER A 76 -3.64 -2.29 5.71
C SER A 76 -3.85 -3.80 5.56
N SER A 77 -3.34 -4.40 4.49
CA SER A 77 -3.39 -5.85 4.27
C SER A 77 -2.62 -6.60 5.35
N ALA A 78 -1.38 -6.18 5.62
CA ALA A 78 -0.52 -6.80 6.63
C ALA A 78 -1.13 -6.75 8.04
N ARG A 79 -1.77 -5.64 8.40
CA ARG A 79 -2.49 -5.51 9.67
C ARG A 79 -3.66 -6.49 9.78
N GLU A 80 -4.48 -6.60 8.73
CA GLU A 80 -5.65 -7.46 8.77
C GLU A 80 -5.26 -8.94 8.77
N GLU A 81 -4.23 -9.31 8.02
CA GLU A 81 -3.66 -10.66 8.05
C GLU A 81 -3.12 -11.00 9.45
N ASN A 82 -2.31 -10.12 10.05
CA ASN A 82 -1.77 -10.34 11.38
C ASN A 82 -2.89 -10.45 12.44
N LYS A 83 -3.92 -9.60 12.33
CA LYS A 83 -5.11 -9.65 13.20
C LYS A 83 -5.87 -10.98 13.04
N SER A 84 -6.05 -11.46 11.82
CA SER A 84 -6.67 -12.77 11.56
C SER A 84 -5.88 -13.91 12.22
N ARG A 85 -4.55 -13.91 12.07
CA ARG A 85 -3.65 -14.90 12.69
C ARG A 85 -3.71 -14.90 14.21
N ILE A 86 -3.61 -13.72 14.83
CA ILE A 86 -3.74 -13.57 16.28
C ILE A 86 -5.12 -14.04 16.75
N THR A 87 -6.18 -13.73 16.01
CA THR A 87 -7.55 -14.16 16.34
C THR A 87 -7.66 -15.67 16.34
N THR A 88 -7.14 -16.35 15.31
CA THR A 88 -7.11 -17.82 15.24
C THR A 88 -6.34 -18.43 16.42
N LEU A 89 -5.16 -17.89 16.75
CA LEU A 89 -4.37 -18.39 17.89
C LEU A 89 -5.08 -18.16 19.23
N ARG A 90 -5.75 -17.02 19.41
CA ARG A 90 -6.57 -16.74 20.60
C ARG A 90 -7.78 -17.66 20.71
N SER A 91 -8.42 -17.98 19.59
CA SER A 91 -9.50 -18.97 19.58
C SER A 91 -8.99 -20.36 20.00
N GLN A 92 -7.83 -20.79 19.50
CA GLN A 92 -7.20 -22.04 19.94
C GLN A 92 -6.81 -22.00 21.43
N LEU A 93 -6.37 -20.85 21.94
CA LEU A 93 -6.07 -20.69 23.36
C LEU A 93 -7.35 -20.80 24.19
N ALA A 94 -8.45 -20.22 23.71
CA ALA A 94 -9.75 -20.26 24.39
C ALA A 94 -10.34 -21.67 24.45
N THR A 95 -10.10 -22.54 23.45
CA THR A 95 -10.58 -23.93 23.49
C THR A 95 -9.90 -24.77 24.58
N LEU A 96 -8.76 -24.34 25.11
CA LEU A 96 -8.10 -24.99 26.26
C LEU A 96 -8.79 -24.68 27.61
N GLY A 97 -9.70 -23.71 27.64
CA GLY A 97 -10.38 -23.27 28.86
C GLY A 97 -9.54 -22.37 29.77
N PRO A 98 -10.14 -21.87 30.87
CA PRO A 98 -9.43 -21.05 31.85
C PRO A 98 -8.30 -21.83 32.53
N VAL A 99 -7.36 -21.12 33.16
CA VAL A 99 -6.37 -21.76 34.04
C VAL A 99 -7.09 -22.23 35.30
N THR A 100 -6.87 -23.46 35.73
CA THR A 100 -7.41 -23.93 37.03
C THR A 100 -6.70 -23.23 38.18
N GLU A 101 -7.47 -22.73 39.16
CA GLU A 101 -6.91 -21.98 40.32
C GLU A 101 -5.95 -22.81 41.18
N THR A 102 -6.09 -24.14 41.13
CA THR A 102 -5.26 -25.09 41.85
C THR A 102 -4.00 -25.52 41.08
N GLY A 103 -3.83 -25.08 39.83
CA GLY A 103 -2.72 -25.50 38.97
C GLY A 103 -2.75 -26.99 38.62
N SER A 104 -3.92 -27.63 38.65
CA SER A 104 -4.07 -29.07 38.39
C SER A 104 -4.23 -29.41 36.91
N ASP A 105 -4.02 -28.45 36.01
CA ASP A 105 -4.08 -28.68 34.56
C ASP A 105 -3.07 -29.78 34.18
N PRO A 106 -3.44 -30.73 33.31
CA PRO A 106 -2.49 -31.68 32.75
C PRO A 106 -1.28 -30.96 32.14
N ILE A 107 -0.08 -31.51 32.34
CA ILE A 107 1.19 -30.93 31.86
C ILE A 107 1.14 -30.52 30.37
N GLU A 108 0.45 -31.31 29.54
CA GLU A 108 0.29 -31.06 28.12
C GLU A 108 -0.57 -29.82 27.81
N ILE A 109 -1.61 -29.55 28.61
CA ILE A 109 -2.44 -28.36 28.45
C ILE A 109 -1.63 -27.11 28.82
N THR A 110 -0.89 -27.16 29.92
CA THR A 110 0.02 -26.07 30.33
C THR A 110 1.06 -25.80 29.24
N ARG A 111 1.70 -26.85 28.70
CA ARG A 111 2.68 -26.73 27.62
C ARG A 111 2.05 -26.12 26.36
N ARG A 112 0.87 -26.59 25.95
CA ARG A 112 0.17 -26.08 24.76
C ARG A 112 -0.25 -24.62 24.93
N ARG A 113 -0.69 -24.23 26.13
CA ARG A 113 -1.02 -22.83 26.48
C ARG A 113 0.21 -21.93 26.33
N ALA A 114 1.36 -22.35 26.86
CA ALA A 114 2.62 -21.61 26.74
C ALA A 114 3.05 -21.45 25.27
N GLU A 115 2.95 -22.51 24.47
CA GLU A 115 3.28 -22.49 23.04
C GLU A 115 2.42 -21.48 22.26
N LEU A 116 1.09 -21.49 22.48
CA LEU A 116 0.17 -20.57 21.82
C LEU A 116 0.43 -19.11 22.22
N ASN A 117 0.68 -18.86 23.51
CA ASN A 117 1.02 -17.52 23.99
C ASN A 117 2.33 -17.00 23.40
N MET A 118 3.34 -17.86 23.24
CA MET A 118 4.59 -17.50 22.56
C MET A 118 4.35 -17.16 21.09
N LYS A 119 3.51 -17.94 20.38
CA LYS A 119 3.14 -17.63 18.99
C LYS A 119 2.41 -16.30 18.88
N ILE A 120 1.49 -16.00 19.81
CA ILE A 120 0.79 -14.71 19.85
C ILE A 120 1.78 -13.56 20.11
N SER A 121 2.70 -13.71 21.07
CA SER A 121 3.62 -12.61 21.43
C SER A 121 4.54 -12.22 20.29
N VAL A 122 4.99 -13.18 19.47
CA VAL A 122 5.81 -12.93 18.27
C VAL A 122 5.05 -12.10 17.22
N LEU A 123 3.72 -12.22 17.15
CA LEU A 123 2.87 -11.49 16.18
C LEU A 123 2.44 -10.10 16.64
N VAL A 124 2.65 -9.75 17.93
CA VAL A 124 2.24 -8.43 18.45
C VAL A 124 3.06 -7.31 17.80
N VAL A 125 4.39 -7.47 17.74
CA VAL A 125 5.29 -6.45 17.20
C VAL A 125 5.02 -6.19 15.71
N PRO A 126 4.97 -7.20 14.82
CA PRO A 126 4.63 -6.98 13.41
C PRO A 126 3.29 -6.27 13.20
N GLY A 127 2.27 -6.61 13.99
CA GLY A 127 0.97 -5.95 13.93
C GLY A 127 1.05 -4.46 14.27
N LEU A 128 1.83 -4.11 15.30
CA LEU A 128 2.06 -2.72 15.68
C LEU A 128 2.86 -1.97 14.62
N THR A 129 3.92 -2.59 14.08
CA THR A 129 4.76 -1.98 13.03
C THR A 129 3.96 -1.69 11.76
N ALA A 130 3.08 -2.61 11.33
CA ALA A 130 2.16 -2.37 10.22
C ALA A 130 1.18 -1.22 10.51
N GLN A 131 0.65 -1.14 11.74
CA GLN A 131 -0.26 -0.07 12.14
C GLN A 131 0.44 1.30 12.17
N GLU A 132 1.66 1.37 12.68
CA GLU A 132 2.49 2.58 12.69
C GLU A 132 2.76 3.06 11.26
N ALA A 133 3.23 2.16 10.39
CA ALA A 133 3.52 2.49 9.00
C ALA A 133 2.27 2.93 8.21
N TYR A 134 1.12 2.30 8.49
CA TYR A 134 -0.17 2.74 7.94
C TYR A 134 -0.48 4.19 8.34
N ASN A 135 -0.35 4.52 9.62
CA ASN A 135 -0.63 5.86 10.14
C ASN A 135 0.36 6.89 9.56
N HIS A 136 1.63 6.51 9.44
CA HIS A 136 2.65 7.34 8.84
C HIS A 136 2.35 7.65 7.37
N ALA A 137 1.98 6.64 6.58
CA ALA A 137 1.56 6.83 5.19
C ALA A 137 0.32 7.73 5.08
N ASP A 138 -0.65 7.56 5.98
CA ASP A 138 -1.85 8.40 6.03
C ASP A 138 -1.51 9.86 6.33
N GLY A 139 -0.66 10.11 7.33
CA GLY A 139 -0.20 11.46 7.68
C GLY A 139 0.48 12.16 6.51
N LEU A 140 1.40 11.48 5.83
CA LEU A 140 2.10 12.03 4.65
C LEU A 140 1.13 12.33 3.50
N ILE A 141 0.09 11.51 3.29
CA ILE A 141 -0.96 11.79 2.29
C ILE A 141 -1.71 13.08 2.66
N GLN A 142 -2.10 13.23 3.92
CA GLN A 142 -2.84 14.41 4.39
C GLN A 142 -2.02 15.70 4.23
N GLU A 143 -0.72 15.65 4.49
CA GLU A 143 0.19 16.78 4.28
C GLU A 143 0.31 17.15 2.80
N ILE A 144 0.45 16.16 1.92
CA ILE A 144 0.46 16.39 0.46
C ILE A 144 -0.87 16.99 -0.01
N ASP A 145 -2.00 16.48 0.47
CA ASP A 145 -3.34 16.99 0.14
C ASP A 145 -3.53 18.43 0.62
N ALA A 146 -2.93 18.82 1.74
CA ALA A 146 -2.88 20.21 2.19
C ALA A 146 -2.05 21.09 1.25
N MET A 147 -0.85 20.65 0.86
CA MET A 147 0.01 21.38 -0.08
C MET A 147 -0.66 21.61 -1.44
N ILE A 148 -1.32 20.59 -1.98
CA ILE A 148 -2.05 20.69 -3.26
C ILE A 148 -3.16 21.74 -3.16
N ARG A 149 -3.94 21.73 -2.07
CA ARG A 149 -5.02 22.71 -1.84
C ARG A 149 -4.48 24.13 -1.72
N THR A 150 -3.39 24.35 -0.98
CA THR A 150 -2.75 25.68 -0.86
C THR A 150 -2.32 26.20 -2.23
N GLN A 151 -1.64 25.38 -3.04
CA GLN A 151 -1.22 25.80 -4.38
C GLN A 151 -2.40 26.13 -5.31
N GLN A 152 -3.53 25.43 -5.18
CA GLN A 152 -4.74 25.72 -5.96
C GLN A 152 -5.30 27.09 -5.57
N THR A 153 -5.40 27.36 -4.28
CA THR A 153 -5.86 28.64 -3.74
C THR A 153 -4.96 29.80 -4.19
N ASP A 154 -3.63 29.64 -4.09
CA ASP A 154 -2.68 30.68 -4.49
C ASP A 154 -2.79 31.01 -5.98
N ARG A 155 -2.99 30.01 -6.84
CA ARG A 155 -3.19 30.21 -8.28
C ARG A 155 -4.49 30.95 -8.58
N LEU A 156 -5.56 30.68 -7.84
CA LEU A 156 -6.83 31.40 -8.01
C LEU A 156 -6.66 32.89 -7.66
N PHE A 157 -5.91 33.21 -6.60
CA PHE A 157 -5.60 34.60 -6.24
C PHE A 157 -4.62 35.28 -7.19
N ALA A 158 -3.68 34.54 -7.78
CA ALA A 158 -2.72 35.09 -8.73
C ALA A 158 -3.32 35.43 -10.10
N LEU A 159 -4.44 34.80 -10.48
CA LEU A 159 -5.00 34.90 -11.83
C LEU A 159 -5.99 36.05 -12.05
N SER A 160 -6.38 36.84 -11.05
CA SER A 160 -7.29 37.96 -11.31
C SER A 160 -7.27 39.05 -10.23
N PRO A 161 -7.31 40.36 -10.59
CA PRO A 161 -8.01 41.32 -9.75
C PRO A 161 -9.46 40.83 -9.62
N SER A 162 -9.98 40.81 -8.39
CA SER A 162 -11.30 40.24 -8.10
C SER A 162 -12.35 40.78 -9.07
N PRO A 163 -13.17 39.95 -9.73
CA PRO A 163 -14.31 40.42 -10.50
C PRO A 163 -15.35 41.14 -9.63
N LEU A 164 -15.21 41.09 -8.30
CA LEU A 164 -15.98 41.86 -7.32
C LEU A 164 -15.30 43.18 -6.92
N ASN A 165 -14.22 43.61 -7.60
CA ASN A 165 -13.63 44.92 -7.35
C ASN A 165 -14.53 46.02 -7.95
N PRO A 166 -15.28 46.80 -7.14
CA PRO A 166 -16.21 47.81 -7.65
C PRO A 166 -15.51 48.94 -8.40
N GLU A 167 -14.21 49.16 -8.13
CA GLU A 167 -13.41 50.16 -8.85
C GLU A 167 -13.20 49.77 -10.32
N MET A 168 -13.08 48.48 -10.64
CA MET A 168 -12.99 48.02 -12.03
C MET A 168 -14.32 48.12 -12.78
N TRP A 169 -15.45 48.15 -12.08
CA TRP A 169 -16.78 48.25 -12.68
C TRP A 169 -17.07 49.67 -13.18
N GLN A 170 -16.50 50.69 -12.55
CA GLN A 170 -16.67 52.06 -13.01
C GLN A 170 -15.97 52.31 -14.35
N ALA A 171 -14.76 51.74 -14.53
CA ALA A 171 -14.01 51.85 -15.78
C ALA A 171 -14.73 51.22 -16.99
N THR A 172 -15.46 50.11 -16.79
CA THR A 172 -16.23 49.45 -17.86
C THR A 172 -17.55 50.17 -18.17
N SER A 173 -18.20 50.79 -17.17
CA SER A 173 -19.44 51.56 -17.42
C SER A 173 -19.21 52.80 -18.29
N ALA A 174 -18.06 53.47 -18.14
CA ALA A 174 -17.70 54.64 -18.95
C ALA A 174 -17.46 54.29 -20.43
N VAL A 175 -16.92 53.10 -20.71
CA VAL A 175 -16.66 52.62 -22.09
C VAL A 175 -17.96 52.24 -22.80
N ILE A 176 -18.92 51.64 -22.10
CA ILE A 176 -20.20 51.22 -22.68
C ILE A 176 -21.09 52.43 -23.02
N LEU A 177 -21.02 53.51 -22.24
CA LEU A 177 -21.81 54.73 -22.49
C LEU A 177 -21.26 55.61 -23.62
N GLN A 178 -20.02 55.41 -24.06
CA GLN A 178 -19.45 56.12 -25.22
C GLN A 178 -19.66 55.37 -26.55
N SER A 179 -20.13 54.14 -26.50
CA SER A 179 -20.40 53.29 -27.67
C SER A 179 -21.86 53.32 -28.17
N PHE A 180 -22.68 54.26 -27.67
CA PHE A 180 -24.04 54.51 -28.14
C PHE A 180 -24.20 55.95 -28.64
#